data_AF-A0A2E5U6I5-F1
#
_entry.id   AF-A0A2E5U6I5-F1
#
_cell.length_a   1.000
_cell.length_b   1.000
_cell.length_c   1.000
_cell.angle_alpha   90.00
_cell.angle_beta   90.00
_cell.angle_gamma   90.00
#
_symmetry.space_group_name_H-M   'P 1'
#
loop_
_entity.id
_entity.type
_entity.pdbx_description
1 polymer ?
#
loop_
_entity_poly.entity_id
_entity_poly.type
_entity_poly.pdbx_seq_one_letter_code
_entity_poly.pdbx_strand_id
1 'polypeptide(L)'
;MLNRGFNNNNNNNIFKLLPYVVVFIMKFAILIHKKMIMKYNLNLIKIKLFYLKLLGKIKNQSFLIDTRLKQLDFEDILIIFPVDDESFRVAIYVFRDLIIDYKSNNHYLLNRVYCNNLNIKGNIYNYSYLNKKVVIDKESIDRLSSIKDFNMIIDLNTSFFYDLCLFVNGLNAFYKIGLKNEYSDLFYNMQFCIKESNILEDGYKKINSFLNN
;
A
#
# COMPACT_ATOMS: atom_id res chain seq x y z
N MET A 1 -47.74 54.74 -39.06
CA MET A 1 -47.62 53.89 -37.85
C MET A 1 -46.50 52.88 -38.10
N LEU A 2 -45.38 53.03 -37.38
CA LEU A 2 -44.19 52.18 -37.49
C LEU A 2 -44.36 50.93 -36.63
N ASN A 3 -44.34 49.75 -37.23
CA ASN A 3 -44.34 48.48 -36.53
C ASN A 3 -42.88 48.04 -36.30
N ARG A 4 -42.42 48.03 -35.04
CA ARG A 4 -41.06 47.59 -34.67
C ARG A 4 -41.04 46.06 -34.59
N GLY A 5 -40.34 45.41 -35.52
CA GLY A 5 -40.00 44.00 -35.43
C GLY A 5 -38.94 43.76 -34.36
N PHE A 6 -39.31 43.09 -33.26
CA PHE A 6 -38.35 42.57 -32.29
C PHE A 6 -37.61 41.38 -32.88
N ASN A 7 -36.29 41.52 -33.02
CA ASN A 7 -35.42 40.55 -33.66
C ASN A 7 -35.04 39.44 -32.67
N ASN A 8 -35.30 38.19 -33.07
CA ASN A 8 -35.37 36.99 -32.22
C ASN A 8 -34.01 36.24 -32.14
N ASN A 9 -32.91 36.96 -31.93
CA ASN A 9 -31.55 36.39 -32.08
C ASN A 9 -30.92 35.78 -30.80
N ASN A 10 -31.54 35.93 -29.62
CA ASN A 10 -30.96 35.43 -28.37
C ASN A 10 -31.27 33.96 -28.05
N ASN A 11 -32.29 33.36 -28.68
CA ASN A 11 -32.69 31.98 -28.37
C ASN A 11 -31.77 30.92 -29.00
N ASN A 12 -31.05 31.22 -30.08
CA ASN A 12 -30.24 30.24 -30.79
C ASN A 12 -28.92 29.87 -30.08
N ASN A 13 -28.42 30.71 -29.18
CA ASN A 13 -27.19 30.43 -28.42
C ASN A 13 -27.45 29.45 -27.25
N ILE A 14 -28.64 29.47 -26.66
CA ILE A 14 -29.03 28.57 -25.57
C ILE A 14 -29.10 27.12 -26.06
N PHE A 15 -29.65 26.90 -27.25
CA PHE A 15 -29.71 25.56 -27.85
C PHE A 15 -28.33 25.00 -28.23
N LYS A 16 -27.35 25.86 -28.54
CA LYS A 16 -25.95 25.43 -28.79
C LYS A 16 -25.20 25.04 -27.52
N LEU A 17 -25.56 25.62 -26.36
CA LEU A 17 -24.95 25.34 -25.06
C LEU A 17 -25.57 24.13 -24.34
N LEU A 18 -26.83 23.79 -24.67
CA LEU A 18 -27.57 22.67 -24.08
C LEU A 18 -26.77 21.35 -24.04
N PRO A 19 -26.16 20.85 -25.13
CA PRO A 19 -25.45 19.58 -25.11
C PRO A 19 -24.23 19.60 -24.18
N TYR A 20 -23.53 20.73 -24.06
CA TYR A 20 -22.38 20.88 -23.16
C TYR A 20 -22.81 20.85 -21.69
N VAL A 21 -23.94 21.49 -21.37
CA VAL A 21 -24.50 21.47 -20.01
C VAL A 21 -24.96 20.06 -19.62
N VAL A 22 -25.63 19.33 -20.51
CA VAL A 22 -26.04 17.94 -20.27
C VAL A 22 -24.83 17.03 -20.03
N VAL A 23 -23.78 17.13 -20.86
CA VAL A 23 -22.55 16.34 -20.69
C VAL A 23 -21.85 16.67 -19.37
N PHE A 24 -21.82 17.96 -18.97
CA PHE A 24 -21.25 18.37 -17.69
C PHE A 24 -22.02 17.78 -16.50
N ILE A 25 -23.35 17.87 -16.50
CA ILE A 25 -24.20 17.30 -15.44
C ILE A 25 -24.04 15.78 -15.35
N MET A 26 -23.98 15.08 -16.49
CA MET A 26 -23.75 13.63 -16.51
C MET A 26 -22.38 13.26 -15.92
N LYS A 27 -21.31 13.96 -16.31
CA LYS A 27 -19.96 13.73 -15.75
C LYS A 27 -19.92 13.98 -14.25
N PHE A 28 -20.60 15.03 -13.79
CA PHE A 28 -20.69 15.37 -12.37
C PHE A 28 -21.48 14.33 -11.56
N ALA A 29 -22.62 13.86 -12.09
CA ALA A 29 -23.41 12.80 -11.48
C ALA A 29 -22.62 11.47 -11.37
N ILE A 30 -21.89 11.10 -12.43
CA ILE A 30 -20.99 9.93 -12.42
C ILE A 30 -19.91 10.08 -11.35
N LEU A 31 -19.32 11.27 -11.20
CA LEU A 31 -18.31 11.55 -10.17
C LEU A 31 -18.88 11.40 -8.76
N ILE A 32 -20.07 11.96 -8.49
CA ILE A 32 -20.77 11.83 -7.20
C ILE A 32 -21.06 10.36 -6.91
N HIS A 33 -21.60 9.63 -7.89
CA HIS A 33 -21.94 8.22 -7.75
C HIS A 33 -20.69 7.37 -7.45
N LYS A 34 -19.59 7.58 -8.18
CA LYS A 34 -18.29 6.94 -7.91
C LYS A 34 -17.79 7.25 -6.49
N LYS A 35 -17.91 8.50 -6.04
CA LYS A 35 -17.49 8.92 -4.69
C LYS A 35 -18.31 8.24 -3.59
N MET A 36 -19.62 8.09 -3.79
CA MET A 36 -20.49 7.37 -2.85
C MET A 36 -20.15 5.88 -2.77
N ILE A 37 -19.95 5.20 -3.92
CA ILE A 37 -19.53 3.80 -3.95
C ILE A 37 -18.19 3.61 -3.23
N MET A 38 -17.23 4.52 -3.46
CA MET A 38 -15.92 4.45 -2.81
C MET A 38 -16.03 4.61 -1.28
N LYS A 39 -16.88 5.53 -0.79
CA LYS A 39 -17.13 5.71 0.64
C LYS A 39 -17.82 4.49 1.27
N TYR A 40 -18.76 3.87 0.56
CA TYR A 40 -19.40 2.63 1.01
C TYR A 40 -18.38 1.49 1.17
N ASN A 41 -17.49 1.33 0.19
CA ASN A 41 -16.42 0.32 0.24
C ASN A 41 -15.46 0.55 1.42
N LEU A 42 -15.11 1.81 1.73
CA LEU A 42 -14.28 2.14 2.90
C LEU A 42 -14.98 1.78 4.22
N ASN A 43 -16.26 2.10 4.36
CA ASN A 43 -17.03 1.73 5.56
C ASN A 43 -17.14 0.21 5.74
N LEU A 44 -17.30 -0.55 4.65
CA LEU A 44 -17.28 -2.01 4.70
C LEU A 44 -15.94 -2.55 5.21
N ILE A 45 -14.82 -1.97 4.76
CA ILE A 45 -13.48 -2.34 5.25
C ILE A 45 -13.36 -2.05 6.75
N LYS A 46 -13.79 -0.85 7.21
CA LYS A 46 -13.77 -0.48 8.63
C LYS A 46 -14.56 -1.47 9.49
N ILE A 47 -15.79 -1.79 9.08
CA ILE A 47 -16.64 -2.76 9.77
C ILE A 47 -15.98 -4.13 9.80
N LYS A 48 -15.42 -4.59 8.67
CA LYS A 48 -14.72 -5.88 8.58
C LYS A 48 -13.52 -5.94 9.53
N LEU A 49 -12.69 -4.90 9.57
CA LEU A 49 -11.54 -4.80 10.45
C LEU A 49 -11.96 -4.77 11.93
N PHE A 50 -13.02 -4.02 12.25
CA PHE A 50 -13.59 -3.99 13.59
C PHE A 50 -14.02 -5.38 14.06
N TYR A 51 -14.79 -6.12 13.24
CA TYR A 51 -15.19 -7.49 13.57
C TYR A 51 -14.00 -8.43 13.74
N LEU A 52 -12.99 -8.33 12.87
CA LEU A 52 -11.80 -9.18 12.98
C LEU A 52 -11.00 -8.87 14.26
N LYS A 53 -10.92 -7.60 14.66
CA LYS A 53 -10.30 -7.20 15.93
C LYS A 53 -11.08 -7.74 17.13
N LEU A 54 -12.41 -7.62 17.11
CA LEU A 54 -13.29 -8.12 18.18
C LEU A 54 -13.21 -9.65 18.34
N LEU A 55 -13.09 -10.38 17.23
CA LEU A 55 -12.88 -11.83 17.23
C LEU A 55 -11.45 -12.26 17.58
N GLY A 56 -10.54 -11.33 17.87
CA GLY A 56 -9.13 -11.62 18.15
C GLY A 56 -8.34 -12.14 16.94
N LYS A 57 -8.91 -12.04 15.72
CA LYS A 57 -8.25 -12.47 14.48
C LYS A 57 -7.16 -11.48 14.04
N ILE A 58 -7.27 -10.21 14.44
CA ILE A 58 -6.16 -9.25 14.38
C ILE A 58 -5.45 -9.30 15.73
N LYS A 59 -4.19 -9.72 15.73
CA LYS A 59 -3.38 -9.85 16.94
C LYS A 59 -3.07 -8.46 17.48
N ASN A 60 -3.18 -8.28 18.79
CA ASN A 60 -2.70 -7.05 19.43
C ASN A 60 -1.17 -7.00 19.28
N GLN A 61 -0.68 -5.94 18.67
CA GLN A 61 0.75 -5.72 18.50
C GLN A 61 1.32 -5.20 19.82
N SER A 62 2.10 -6.01 20.54
CA SER A 62 2.82 -5.54 21.73
C SER A 62 4.03 -4.72 21.30
N PHE A 63 4.07 -3.46 21.71
CA PHE A 63 5.23 -2.60 21.49
C PHE A 63 6.28 -2.91 22.57
N LEU A 64 7.17 -3.87 22.30
CA LEU A 64 8.33 -4.13 23.13
C LEU A 64 9.54 -3.46 22.47
N ILE A 65 9.91 -2.27 22.95
CA ILE A 65 11.25 -1.74 22.69
C ILE A 65 12.19 -2.51 23.63
N ASP A 66 12.83 -3.57 23.14
CA ASP A 66 13.91 -4.20 23.89
C ASP A 66 15.20 -3.41 23.67
N THR A 67 15.53 -2.54 24.63
CA THR A 67 16.76 -1.73 24.63
C THR A 67 18.03 -2.57 24.81
N ARG A 68 17.91 -3.89 25.01
CA ARG A 68 19.02 -4.84 25.14
C ARG A 68 19.39 -5.53 23.83
N LEU A 69 18.71 -5.22 22.72
CA LEU A 69 19.10 -5.65 21.37
C LEU A 69 20.39 -4.91 20.96
N LYS A 70 21.49 -5.24 21.62
CA LYS A 70 22.86 -4.88 21.23
C LYS A 70 23.22 -5.77 20.05
N GLN A 71 23.37 -5.14 18.87
CA GLN A 71 23.56 -5.81 17.58
C GLN A 71 22.41 -6.76 17.27
N LEU A 72 21.42 -6.25 16.54
CA LEU A 72 20.47 -7.12 15.86
C LEU A 72 21.30 -7.96 14.88
N ASP A 73 21.55 -9.23 15.21
CA ASP A 73 21.84 -10.21 14.17
C ASP A 73 20.58 -10.28 13.31
N PHE A 74 20.62 -9.52 12.21
CA PHE A 74 19.52 -9.29 11.27
C PHE A 74 19.28 -10.53 10.38
N GLU A 75 19.28 -11.71 10.98
CA GLU A 75 18.83 -12.92 10.33
C GLU A 75 17.29 -12.91 10.25
N ASP A 76 16.74 -13.45 9.15
CA ASP A 76 15.31 -13.58 8.91
C ASP A 76 14.53 -12.25 8.95
N ILE A 77 14.93 -11.30 8.11
CA ILE A 77 14.14 -10.11 7.76
C ILE A 77 13.26 -10.42 6.54
N LEU A 78 11.96 -10.12 6.63
CA LEU A 78 11.06 -10.07 5.49
C LEU A 78 10.82 -8.63 5.03
N ILE A 79 11.19 -8.30 3.80
CA ILE A 79 10.86 -7.02 3.16
C ILE A 79 9.76 -7.24 2.11
N ILE A 80 8.62 -6.59 2.30
CA ILE A 80 7.48 -6.60 1.39
C ILE A 80 7.58 -5.37 0.50
N PHE A 81 7.85 -5.58 -0.78
CA PHE A 81 7.99 -4.50 -1.74
C PHE A 81 6.64 -3.91 -2.16
N PRO A 82 6.61 -2.61 -2.51
CA PRO A 82 5.37 -1.93 -2.87
C PRO A 82 4.64 -2.61 -4.05
N VAL A 83 3.32 -2.60 -3.96
CA VAL A 83 2.43 -3.11 -5.01
C VAL A 83 2.37 -2.15 -6.19
N ASP A 84 2.46 -0.85 -5.94
CA ASP A 84 2.44 0.17 -6.97
C ASP A 84 3.81 0.39 -7.62
N ASP A 85 3.79 0.60 -8.93
CA ASP A 85 4.95 0.57 -9.80
C ASP A 85 5.94 1.72 -9.56
N GLU A 86 5.44 2.91 -9.22
CA GLU A 86 6.26 4.07 -8.90
C GLU A 86 7.01 3.86 -7.58
N SER A 87 6.30 3.49 -6.52
CA SER A 87 6.92 3.22 -5.23
C SER A 87 7.86 2.03 -5.30
N PHE A 88 7.54 1.00 -6.09
CA PHE A 88 8.39 -0.15 -6.31
C PHE A 88 9.76 0.26 -6.87
N ARG A 89 9.79 1.09 -7.92
CA ARG A 89 11.05 1.59 -8.50
C ARG A 89 11.90 2.36 -7.49
N VAL A 90 11.27 3.24 -6.71
CA VAL A 90 11.97 4.01 -5.69
C VAL A 90 12.51 3.09 -4.58
N ALA A 91 11.73 2.10 -4.14
CA ALA A 91 12.15 1.13 -3.15
C ALA A 91 13.35 0.29 -3.65
N ILE A 92 13.30 -0.25 -4.87
CA ILE A 92 14.43 -1.00 -5.44
C ILE A 92 15.69 -0.15 -5.51
N TYR A 93 15.57 1.13 -5.89
CA TYR A 93 16.70 2.05 -5.92
C TYR A 93 17.31 2.25 -4.52
N VAL A 94 16.48 2.50 -3.51
CA VAL A 94 16.94 2.76 -2.14
C VAL A 94 17.53 1.52 -1.47
N PHE A 95 16.92 0.35 -1.67
CA PHE A 95 17.33 -0.92 -1.05
C PHE A 95 18.30 -1.73 -1.91
N ARG A 96 18.83 -1.15 -3.00
CA ARG A 96 19.66 -1.87 -3.99
C ARG A 96 20.83 -2.62 -3.36
N ASP A 97 21.53 -2.00 -2.43
CA ASP A 97 22.74 -2.58 -1.85
C ASP A 97 22.40 -3.80 -0.98
N LEU A 98 21.30 -3.72 -0.21
CA LEU A 98 20.77 -4.82 0.60
C LEU A 98 20.28 -5.99 -0.28
N ILE A 99 19.68 -5.69 -1.44
CA ILE A 99 19.21 -6.68 -2.42
C ILE A 99 20.37 -7.45 -3.09
N ILE A 100 21.54 -6.82 -3.25
CA ILE A 100 22.68 -7.37 -3.99
C ILE A 100 23.71 -8.05 -3.06
N ASP A 101 23.69 -7.73 -1.76
CA ASP A 101 24.61 -8.30 -0.79
C ASP A 101 24.31 -9.79 -0.50
N TYR A 102 25.36 -10.61 -0.62
CA TYR A 102 25.31 -12.08 -0.51
C TYR A 102 25.36 -12.58 0.93
N LYS A 103 25.60 -11.69 1.90
CA LYS A 103 25.76 -12.07 3.31
C LYS A 103 24.44 -12.23 4.08
N SER A 104 23.31 -11.87 3.48
CA SER A 104 22.02 -11.84 4.18
C SER A 104 21.10 -12.98 3.75
N ASN A 105 20.52 -13.70 4.72
CA ASN A 105 19.43 -14.67 4.48
C ASN A 105 18.08 -13.96 4.29
N ASN A 106 18.07 -12.77 3.68
CA ASN A 106 16.91 -11.90 3.63
C ASN A 106 15.77 -12.51 2.79
N HIS A 107 14.56 -12.24 3.21
CA HIS A 107 13.32 -12.68 2.57
C HIS A 107 12.68 -11.48 1.88
N TYR A 108 12.30 -11.64 0.61
CA TYR A 108 11.71 -10.58 -0.19
C TYR A 108 10.38 -11.03 -0.75
N LEU A 109 9.30 -10.33 -0.43
CA LEU A 109 7.99 -10.55 -1.02
C LEU A 109 7.72 -9.45 -2.04
N LEU A 110 7.67 -9.80 -3.33
CA LEU A 110 7.45 -8.85 -4.42
C LEU A 110 6.40 -9.33 -5.43
N ASN A 111 5.89 -8.38 -6.22
CA ASN A 111 4.96 -8.70 -7.29
C ASN A 111 5.70 -9.44 -8.42
N ARG A 112 5.14 -10.57 -8.85
CA ARG A 112 5.70 -11.46 -9.88
C ARG A 112 6.10 -10.75 -11.16
N VAL A 113 5.41 -9.67 -11.52
CA VAL A 113 5.71 -8.87 -12.71
C VAL A 113 7.11 -8.25 -12.69
N TYR A 114 7.73 -8.12 -11.51
CA TYR A 114 9.05 -7.50 -11.35
C TYR A 114 10.19 -8.51 -11.21
N CYS A 115 9.91 -9.79 -10.96
CA CYS A 115 10.94 -10.77 -10.61
C CYS A 115 11.96 -11.01 -11.74
N ASN A 116 11.51 -11.02 -12.99
CA ASN A 116 12.37 -11.34 -14.13
C ASN A 116 13.44 -10.27 -14.41
N ASN A 117 13.28 -9.06 -13.88
CA ASN A 117 14.13 -7.91 -14.21
C ASN A 117 15.13 -7.55 -13.09
N LEU A 118 15.18 -8.34 -12.01
CA LEU A 118 15.94 -7.99 -10.81
C LEU A 118 16.92 -9.10 -10.43
N ASN A 119 18.19 -8.72 -10.26
CA ASN A 119 19.21 -9.61 -9.74
C ASN A 119 19.20 -9.56 -8.19
N ILE A 120 18.14 -10.11 -7.60
CA ILE A 120 17.94 -10.16 -6.15
C ILE A 120 18.67 -11.38 -5.58
N LYS A 121 19.54 -11.17 -4.60
CA LYS A 121 20.12 -12.25 -3.80
C LYS A 121 19.35 -12.41 -2.50
N GLY A 122 18.87 -13.62 -2.24
CA GLY A 122 18.09 -13.97 -1.04
C GLY A 122 16.88 -14.83 -1.38
N ASN A 123 15.97 -14.99 -0.41
CA ASN A 123 14.77 -15.80 -0.56
C ASN A 123 13.64 -14.98 -1.18
N ILE A 124 13.32 -15.25 -2.45
CA ILE A 124 12.27 -14.53 -3.18
C ILE A 124 10.93 -15.24 -3.03
N TYR A 125 9.93 -14.45 -2.70
CA TYR A 125 8.53 -14.81 -2.57
C TYR A 125 7.70 -13.90 -3.45
N ASN A 126 6.62 -14.45 -3.98
CA ASN A 126 5.86 -13.84 -5.05
C ASN A 126 4.41 -13.65 -4.65
N TYR A 127 3.85 -12.54 -5.08
CA TYR A 127 2.42 -12.28 -5.15
C TYR A 127 2.04 -11.70 -6.51
N SER A 128 0.75 -11.67 -6.78
CA SER A 128 0.18 -10.97 -7.94
C SER A 128 -0.86 -9.95 -7.49
N TYR A 129 -0.98 -8.84 -8.21
CA TYR A 129 -2.02 -7.85 -7.97
C TYR A 129 -3.05 -7.85 -9.11
N LEU A 130 -4.22 -8.43 -8.85
CA LEU A 130 -5.30 -8.53 -9.84
C LEU A 130 -6.61 -8.02 -9.24
N ASN A 131 -7.38 -7.27 -10.03
CA ASN A 131 -8.71 -6.78 -9.63
C ASN A 131 -8.73 -6.08 -8.25
N LYS A 132 -7.70 -5.28 -7.96
CA LYS A 132 -7.51 -4.55 -6.69
C LYS A 132 -7.33 -5.45 -5.46
N LYS A 133 -6.89 -6.69 -5.65
CA LYS A 133 -6.56 -7.63 -4.58
C LYS A 133 -5.13 -8.13 -4.74
N VAL A 134 -4.46 -8.30 -3.62
CA VAL A 134 -3.15 -8.96 -3.58
C VAL A 134 -3.38 -10.44 -3.34
N VAL A 135 -2.81 -11.28 -4.19
CA VAL A 135 -2.88 -12.74 -4.08
C VAL A 135 -1.45 -13.25 -3.96
N ILE A 136 -1.07 -13.67 -2.76
CA ILE A 136 0.24 -14.26 -2.50
C ILE A 136 0.22 -15.71 -2.99
N ASP A 137 1.26 -16.12 -3.71
CA ASP A 137 1.35 -17.47 -4.24
C ASP A 137 1.35 -18.49 -3.11
N LYS A 138 0.65 -19.63 -3.30
CA LYS A 138 0.51 -20.64 -2.26
C LYS A 138 1.88 -21.13 -1.74
N GLU A 139 2.81 -21.40 -2.65
CA GLU A 139 4.18 -21.79 -2.29
C GLU A 139 4.86 -20.73 -1.42
N SER A 140 4.67 -19.44 -1.74
CA SER A 140 5.20 -18.32 -0.97
C SER A 140 4.60 -18.29 0.44
N ILE A 141 3.27 -18.48 0.55
CA ILE A 141 2.58 -18.55 1.84
C ILE A 141 3.14 -19.72 2.67
N ASP A 142 3.23 -20.91 2.09
CA ASP A 142 3.65 -22.12 2.80
C ASP A 142 5.08 -21.97 3.32
N ARG A 143 5.99 -21.46 2.49
CA ARG A 143 7.39 -21.23 2.86
C ARG A 143 7.54 -20.12 3.90
N LEU A 144 6.89 -18.98 3.73
CA LEU A 144 6.95 -17.88 4.70
C LEU A 144 6.32 -18.25 6.05
N SER A 145 5.26 -19.06 6.04
CA SER A 145 4.59 -19.53 7.26
C SER A 145 5.37 -20.65 7.98
N SER A 146 6.33 -21.29 7.29
CA SER A 146 7.22 -22.29 7.90
C SER A 146 8.33 -21.66 8.75
N ILE A 147 8.61 -20.36 8.55
CA ILE A 147 9.55 -19.59 9.36
C ILE A 147 8.88 -19.28 10.69
N LYS A 148 9.49 -19.75 11.78
CA LYS A 148 8.89 -19.71 13.12
C LYS A 148 8.65 -18.27 13.58
N ASP A 149 9.71 -17.47 13.62
CA ASP A 149 9.71 -16.10 14.14
C ASP A 149 10.64 -15.24 13.25
N PHE A 150 10.11 -14.17 12.66
CA PHE A 150 10.96 -13.19 11.98
C PHE A 150 11.56 -12.22 13.00
N ASN A 151 12.81 -11.82 12.79
CA ASN A 151 13.37 -10.70 13.56
C ASN A 151 12.62 -9.42 13.20
N MET A 152 12.32 -9.26 11.91
CA MET A 152 11.65 -8.08 11.38
C MET A 152 10.83 -8.38 10.14
N ILE A 153 9.65 -7.79 10.06
CA ILE A 153 8.86 -7.68 8.84
C ILE A 153 8.74 -6.19 8.52
N ILE A 154 9.16 -5.79 7.32
CA ILE A 154 9.06 -4.43 6.81
C ILE A 154 8.08 -4.41 5.65
N ASP A 155 7.01 -3.64 5.79
CA ASP A 155 6.08 -3.35 4.72
C ASP A 155 6.33 -1.95 4.15
N LEU A 156 6.81 -1.91 2.90
CA LEU A 156 7.14 -0.67 2.19
C LEU A 156 5.93 -0.04 1.49
N ASN A 157 4.74 -0.63 1.57
CA ASN A 157 3.55 -0.07 0.95
C ASN A 157 3.09 1.19 1.69
N THR A 158 2.94 2.28 0.94
CA THR A 158 2.34 3.53 1.44
C THR A 158 0.82 3.42 1.58
N SER A 159 0.21 2.62 0.71
CA SER A 159 -1.23 2.38 0.65
C SER A 159 -1.64 1.16 1.46
N PHE A 160 -2.87 1.17 1.95
CA PHE A 160 -3.44 0.02 2.66
C PHE A 160 -3.85 -1.09 1.68
N PHE A 161 -3.19 -2.26 1.80
CA PHE A 161 -3.55 -3.49 1.10
C PHE A 161 -4.04 -4.54 2.10
N TYR A 162 -5.37 -4.71 2.17
CA TYR A 162 -6.03 -5.60 3.12
C TYR A 162 -5.43 -7.02 3.17
N ASP A 163 -5.19 -7.62 2.01
CA ASP A 163 -4.68 -9.00 1.92
C ASP A 163 -3.24 -9.12 2.45
N LEU A 164 -2.37 -8.14 2.17
CA LEU A 164 -1.00 -8.08 2.70
C LEU A 164 -1.01 -7.85 4.22
N CYS A 165 -1.82 -6.91 4.72
CA CYS A 165 -1.90 -6.64 6.15
C CYS A 165 -2.39 -7.87 6.94
N LEU A 166 -3.38 -8.60 6.40
CA LEU A 166 -3.82 -9.87 7.01
C LEU A 166 -2.74 -10.96 6.98
N PHE A 167 -2.01 -11.05 5.88
CA PHE A 167 -0.90 -11.98 5.78
C PHE A 167 0.18 -11.67 6.83
N VAL A 168 0.62 -10.41 6.92
CA VAL A 168 1.58 -9.94 7.94
C VAL A 168 1.07 -10.18 9.36
N ASN A 169 -0.23 -9.98 9.60
CA ASN A 169 -0.84 -10.29 10.90
C ASN A 169 -0.71 -11.77 11.29
N GLY A 170 -0.77 -12.68 10.30
CA GLY A 170 -0.60 -14.12 10.50
C GLY A 170 0.80 -14.49 10.97
N LEU A 171 1.82 -13.88 10.37
CA LEU A 171 3.24 -14.14 10.68
C LEU A 171 3.63 -13.67 12.10
N ASN A 172 4.62 -14.31 12.71
CA ASN A 172 5.19 -13.86 13.99
C ASN A 172 6.46 -13.04 13.73
N ALA A 173 6.60 -11.90 14.41
CA ALA A 173 7.80 -11.08 14.31
C ALA A 173 7.99 -10.20 15.54
N PHE A 174 9.25 -9.96 15.95
CA PHE A 174 9.55 -8.99 17.01
C PHE A 174 9.22 -7.56 16.56
N TYR A 175 9.65 -7.19 15.35
CA TYR A 175 9.31 -5.92 14.73
C TYR A 175 8.44 -6.12 13.49
N LYS A 176 7.29 -5.47 13.47
CA LYS A 176 6.46 -5.28 12.29
C LYS A 176 6.45 -3.80 11.98
N ILE A 177 7.19 -3.44 10.96
CA ILE A 177 7.44 -2.06 10.55
C ILE A 177 6.59 -1.77 9.32
N GLY A 178 5.80 -0.71 9.36
CA GLY A 178 5.04 -0.23 8.21
C GLY A 178 5.20 1.27 7.99
N LEU A 179 4.73 1.76 6.85
CA LEU A 179 4.49 3.19 6.67
C LEU A 179 3.12 3.57 7.22
N LYS A 180 3.03 4.75 7.85
CA LYS A 180 1.78 5.21 8.46
C LYS A 180 0.70 5.44 7.40
N ASN A 181 -0.45 4.79 7.57
CA ASN A 181 -1.66 4.96 6.76
C ASN A 181 -2.92 4.81 7.63
N GLU A 182 -4.13 4.79 7.03
CA GLU A 182 -5.41 4.78 7.77
C GLU A 182 -5.57 3.58 8.74
N TYR A 183 -4.91 2.44 8.49
CA TYR A 183 -5.09 1.20 9.28
C TYR A 183 -3.80 0.57 9.78
N SER A 184 -2.64 1.21 9.56
CA SER A 184 -1.33 0.66 9.92
C SER A 184 -1.19 0.34 11.42
N ASP A 185 -1.81 1.13 12.30
CA ASP A 185 -1.84 0.91 13.76
C ASP A 185 -2.40 -0.47 14.18
N LEU A 186 -3.17 -1.12 13.32
CA LEU A 186 -3.74 -2.45 13.61
C LEU A 186 -2.73 -3.59 13.37
N PHE A 187 -1.73 -3.37 12.54
CA PHE A 187 -0.92 -4.45 11.95
C PHE A 187 0.57 -4.34 12.26
N TYR A 188 1.06 -3.12 12.49
CA TYR A 188 2.48 -2.84 12.69
C TYR A 188 2.72 -2.27 14.08
N ASN A 189 3.73 -2.77 14.77
CA ASN A 189 4.11 -2.23 16.07
C ASN A 189 4.95 -0.95 15.90
N MET A 190 5.79 -0.84 14.87
CA MET A 190 6.55 0.37 14.55
C MET A 190 6.10 0.97 13.21
N GLN A 191 6.04 2.30 13.12
CA GLN A 191 5.60 2.99 11.92
C GLN A 191 6.44 4.21 11.59
N PHE A 192 6.76 4.39 10.31
CA PHE A 192 7.44 5.57 9.80
C PHE A 192 6.43 6.50 9.10
N CYS A 193 6.43 7.77 9.50
CA CYS A 193 5.64 8.80 8.83
C CYS A 193 6.44 9.38 7.67
N ILE A 194 5.88 9.29 6.46
CA ILE A 194 6.32 10.09 5.32
C ILE A 194 5.52 11.39 5.38
N LYS A 195 6.19 12.53 5.60
CA LYS A 195 5.51 13.84 5.59
C LYS A 195 5.02 14.13 4.17
N GLU A 196 3.89 14.81 4.02
CA GLU A 196 3.29 15.15 2.72
C GLU A 196 4.23 15.97 1.82
N SER A 197 5.18 16.69 2.41
CA SER A 197 6.22 17.46 1.71
C SER A 197 7.43 16.63 1.25
N ASN A 198 7.54 15.39 1.71
CA ASN A 198 8.74 14.59 1.52
C ASN A 198 8.62 13.67 0.32
N ILE A 199 9.73 13.57 -0.40
CA ILE A 199 9.91 12.61 -1.49
C ILE A 199 9.86 11.22 -0.87
N LEU A 200 9.10 10.30 -1.48
CA LEU A 200 8.95 8.90 -1.05
C LEU A 200 10.30 8.23 -0.73
N GLU A 201 11.32 8.57 -1.52
CA GLU A 201 12.72 8.16 -1.35
C GLU A 201 13.26 8.44 0.05
N ASP A 202 12.95 9.60 0.65
CA ASP A 202 13.43 9.95 2.00
C ASP A 202 12.79 9.05 3.07
N GLY A 203 11.54 8.64 2.86
CA GLY A 203 10.85 7.69 3.72
C GLY A 203 11.55 6.34 3.71
N TYR A 204 11.83 5.82 2.51
CA TYR A 204 12.56 4.57 2.34
C TYR A 204 14.00 4.65 2.84
N LYS A 205 14.71 5.77 2.63
CA LYS A 205 16.07 5.97 3.15
C LYS A 205 16.13 5.86 4.66
N LYS A 206 15.15 6.39 5.39
CA LYS A 206 15.10 6.26 6.85
C LYS A 206 14.99 4.80 7.31
N ILE A 207 14.14 4.02 6.65
CA ILE A 207 13.99 2.59 6.93
C ILE A 207 15.30 1.85 6.57
N ASN A 208 15.88 2.14 5.42
CA ASN A 208 17.14 1.52 5.01
C ASN A 208 18.30 1.87 5.94
N SER A 209 18.41 3.12 6.39
CA SER A 209 19.41 3.51 7.41
C SER A 209 19.18 2.78 8.74
N PHE A 210 17.92 2.55 9.13
CA PHE A 210 17.60 1.76 10.32
C PHE A 210 18.05 0.29 10.20
N LEU A 211 18.07 -0.28 8.98
CA LEU A 211 18.58 -1.64 8.73
C LEU A 211 20.11 -1.74 8.71
N ASN A 212 20.81 -0.66 8.35
CA ASN A 212 22.27 -0.67 8.15
C ASN A 212 23.06 -0.09 9.34
N ASN A 213 22.38 0.31 10.42
CA ASN A 213 22.97 0.84 11.65
C ASN A 213 23.05 -0.23 12.73
#